data_AF-A0A938B1V4-F1
#
_entry.id   AF-A0A938B1V4-F1
#
_cell.length_a   1.000
_cell.length_b   1.000
_cell.length_c   1.000
_cell.angle_alpha   90.00
_cell.angle_beta   90.00
_cell.angle_gamma   90.00
#
_symmetry.space_group_name_H-M   'P 1'
#
loop_
_entity.id
_entity.type
_entity.pdbx_description
1 polymer ?
#
loop_
_entity_poly.entity_id
_entity_poly.type
_entity_poly.pdbx_seq_one_letter_code
_entity_poly.pdbx_strand_id
1 'polypeptide(L)' 'MDFTLFVWRQNGPDGDGEMVRYRATNIAPDASFLEMLDLVNNGLEAQGE' A
#
# COMPACT_ATOMS: atom_id res chain seq x y z
N MET A 1 9.53 -10.86 -4.65
CA MET A 1 9.58 -9.78 -5.65
C MET A 1 9.36 -8.45 -4.94
N ASP A 2 9.88 -7.36 -5.50
CA ASP A 2 9.71 -6.03 -4.94
C ASP A 2 8.96 -5.13 -5.91
N PHE A 3 7.96 -4.41 -5.42
CA PHE A 3 7.13 -3.50 -6.20
C PHE A 3 7.05 -2.13 -5.54
N THR A 4 6.75 -1.12 -6.37
CA THR A 4 6.34 0.20 -5.89
C THR A 4 4.87 0.39 -6.26
N LEU A 5 4.02 0.50 -5.24
CA LEU A 5 2.61 0.79 -5.40
C LEU A 5 2.40 2.28 -5.39
N PHE A 6 1.57 2.76 -6.31
CA PHE A 6 1.13 4.15 -6.38
C PHE A 6 -0.33 4.14 -5.96
N VAL A 7 -0.61 4.69 -4.77
CA VAL A 7 -1.91 4.59 -4.11
C VAL A 7 -2.45 6.00 -3.92
N TRP A 8 -3.67 6.24 -4.39
CA TRP A 8 -4.38 7.49 -4.12
C TRP A 8 -4.81 7.50 -2.65
N ARG A 9 -4.33 8.48 -1.87
CA ARG A 9 -4.72 8.70 -0.48
C ARG A 9 -5.47 10.01 -0.39
N GLN A 10 -6.56 10.03 0.37
CA GLN A 10 -7.46 11.17 0.50
C GLN A 10 -8.19 11.08 1.84
N ASN A 11 -8.23 12.18 2.60
CA ASN A 11 -8.90 12.23 3.91
C ASN A 11 -10.42 12.45 3.77
N GLY A 12 -11.10 11.49 3.13
CA GLY A 12 -12.54 11.56 2.84
C GLY A 12 -12.87 12.20 1.48
N PRO A 13 -14.16 12.23 1.10
CA PRO A 13 -14.58 12.59 -0.26
C PRO A 13 -14.25 14.03 -0.66
N ASP A 14 -14.24 14.95 0.31
CA ASP A 14 -14.00 16.38 0.10
C ASP A 14 -12.56 16.81 0.44
N GLY A 15 -11.71 15.87 0.90
CA GLY A 15 -10.31 16.16 1.21
C GLY A 15 -9.47 16.27 -0.06
N ASP A 16 -8.39 17.04 -0.04
CA ASP A 16 -7.41 16.98 -1.12
C ASP A 16 -6.73 15.61 -1.13
N GLY A 17 -6.60 15.04 -2.32
CA GLY A 17 -6.01 13.72 -2.52
C GLY A 17 -4.66 13.80 -3.22
N GLU A 18 -3.83 12.78 -3.01
CA GLU A 18 -2.52 12.67 -3.64
C GLU A 18 -2.14 11.22 -3.95
N MET A 19 -1.23 11.06 -4.92
CA MET A 19 -0.61 9.76 -5.20
C MET A 19 0.58 9.52 -4.27
N VAL A 20 0.41 8.61 -3.31
CA VAL A 20 1.46 8.19 -2.38
C VAL A 20 2.14 6.92 -2.89
N ARG A 21 3.44 6.80 -2.65
CA ARG A 21 4.21 5.61 -3.04
C ARG A 21 4.48 4.73 -1.84
N TYR A 22 4.09 3.47 -1.92
CA TYR A 22 4.40 2.45 -0.92
C TYR A 22 5.30 1.37 -1.52
N ARG A 23 6.25 0.90 -0.73
CA ARG A 23 7.15 -0.18 -1.14
C ARG A 23 6.61 -1.51 -0.65
N ALA A 24 6.25 -2.38 -1.58
CA ALA A 24 5.86 -3.75 -1.30
C ALA A 24 7.10 -4.64 -1.51
N THR A 25 7.73 -5.09 -0.43
CA THR A 25 8.94 -5.92 -0.48
C THR A 25 8.61 -7.38 -0.21
N ASN A 26 9.44 -8.28 -0.74
CA ASN A 26 9.37 -9.72 -0.46
C ASN A 26 8.01 -10.39 -0.81
N ILE A 27 7.37 -9.93 -1.89
CA ILE A 27 6.09 -10.47 -2.36
C ILE A 27 6.31 -11.81 -3.05
N ALA A 28 5.56 -12.83 -2.64
CA ALA A 28 5.65 -14.16 -3.22
C ALA A 28 5.21 -14.15 -4.71
N PRO A 29 5.83 -14.95 -5.59
CA PRO A 29 5.47 -15.01 -7.02
C PRO A 29 4.03 -15.39 -7.32
N ASP A 30 3.41 -16.15 -6.42
CA ASP A 30 2.04 -16.66 -6.48
C ASP A 30 1.05 -15.81 -5.67
N ALA A 31 1.53 -14.77 -4.98
CA ALA A 31 0.66 -13.87 -4.22
C ALA A 31 -0.28 -13.10 -5.16
N SER A 32 -1.55 -13.02 -4.75
CA SER A 32 -2.52 -12.14 -5.37
C SER A 32 -2.21 -10.66 -5.06
N PHE A 33 -2.79 -9.77 -5.86
CA PHE A 33 -2.67 -8.33 -5.64
C PHE A 33 -3.24 -7.90 -4.27
N LEU A 34 -4.31 -8.55 -3.79
CA LEU A 34 -4.91 -8.23 -2.49
C LEU A 34 -4.02 -8.66 -1.32
N GLU A 35 -3.40 -9.84 -1.38
CA GLU A 35 -2.44 -10.29 -0.35
C GLU A 35 -1.21 -9.38 -0.29
N MET A 36 -0.77 -8.84 -1.44
CA MET A 36 0.26 -7.82 -1.48
C MET A 36 -0.18 -6.52 -0.80
N LEU A 37 -1.43 -6.07 -1.01
CA LEU A 37 -1.97 -4.90 -0.31
C LEU A 37 -2.05 -5.12 1.20
N ASP A 38 -2.46 -6.32 1.64
CA ASP A 38 -2.51 -6.66 3.07
C ASP A 38 -1.12 -6.60 3.72
N LEU A 39 -0.08 -7.09 3.04
CA LEU A 39 1.31 -6.96 3.51
C LEU A 39 1.74 -5.50 3.69
N VAL A 40 1.38 -4.64 2.73
CA VAL A 40 1.69 -3.19 2.82
C VAL A 40 0.90 -2.56 3.97
N ASN A 41 -0.42 -2.81 4.05
CA ASN A 41 -1.28 -2.26 5.09
C ASN A 41 -0.79 -2.65 6.50
N ASN A 42 -0.47 -3.92 6.73
CA ASN A 42 0.08 -4.39 8.01
C ASN A 42 1.37 -3.63 8.39
N GLY A 43 2.21 -3.32 7.39
CA GLY A 43 3.43 -2.53 7.59
C GLY A 43 3.14 -1.08 7.98
N LEU A 44 2.11 -0.45 7.41
CA LEU A 44 1.67 0.91 7.73
C LEU A 44 1.04 0.98 9.13
N GLU A 45 0.17 0.02 9.46
CA GLU A 45 -0.45 -0.09 10.78
C GLU A 45 0.61 -0.23 11.87
N ALA A 46 1.65 -1.05 11.66
CA ALA A 46 2.76 -1.20 12.58
C ALA A 46 3.58 0.09 12.78
N GLN A 47 3.54 1.01 11.81
CA GLN A 47 4.17 2.33 11.88
C GLN A 47 3.24 3.40 12.47
N GLY A 48 1.96 3.07 12.70
CA GLY A 48 0.95 4.00 13.20
C GLY A 48 0.45 5.00 12.16
N GLU A 49 0.49 4.62 10.88
CA GLU A 49 -0.03 5.41 9.74
C GLU A 49 -1.47 5.01 9.36
#